data_AF-A0A9C8E325-F1
#
_entry.id   AF-A0A9C8E325-F1
#
_cell.length_a   1.000
_cell.length_b   1.000
_cell.length_c   1.000
_cell.angle_alpha   90.00
_cell.angle_beta   90.00
_cell.angle_gamma   90.00
#
_symmetry.space_group_name_H-M   'P 1'
#
loop_
_entity.id
_entity.type
_entity.pdbx_description
1 polymer ?
#
loop_
_entity_poly.entity_id
_entity_poly.type
_entity_poly.pdbx_seq_one_letter_code
_entity_poly.pdbx_strand_id
1 'polypeptide(L)'
;MILFIYKATEDAPFEGLFYPIGDYKKIILSNNNNEIERFNQHNGSPITDLLPEGIADPTDETICCIPPDDNSLFFIPLEMKETFMKLLEGLFKKTTWLPDKTTQKPSKDEIGLVGGNEQSQFYDNLETQSVLKPAEDTVDKTEAKQGLLKLFNDITHQDNEIDAVLVSTYDSNRTRVAYSSEAKEQRAVDTDSYAVQLKDLVSLLSKTKQVNPEIGLFDHVMFQYQPEGSSAGGIIHVTHLPQYGEYTFLIFVSATSDGIEMLELYRKRNIEKIKEFLDLLIGS
;
A
#
# COMPACT_ATOMS: atom_id res chain seq x y z
N MET A 1 11.53 -3.23 3.03
CA MET A 1 12.50 -4.26 2.64
C MET A 1 13.93 -3.84 2.97
N ILE A 2 14.77 -4.76 3.45
CA ILE A 2 16.19 -4.54 3.74
C ILE A 2 17.00 -5.72 3.19
N LEU A 3 18.08 -5.46 2.47
CA LEU A 3 18.96 -6.49 1.91
C LEU A 3 20.30 -6.51 2.66
N PHE A 4 20.66 -7.63 3.24
CA PHE A 4 21.96 -7.91 3.82
C PHE A 4 22.79 -8.71 2.82
N ILE A 5 23.77 -8.06 2.21
CA ILE A 5 24.74 -8.75 1.35
C ILE A 5 25.83 -9.33 2.24
N TYR A 6 26.01 -10.63 2.21
CA TYR A 6 26.95 -11.33 3.08
C TYR A 6 27.98 -12.15 2.31
N LYS A 7 29.07 -12.47 3.00
CA LYS A 7 30.03 -13.49 2.59
C LYS A 7 30.08 -14.58 3.67
N ALA A 8 30.14 -15.83 3.24
CA ALA A 8 30.35 -16.98 4.12
C ALA A 8 31.69 -17.64 3.81
N THR A 9 32.34 -18.18 4.84
CA THR A 9 33.58 -18.95 4.72
C THR A 9 33.35 -20.46 4.71
N GLU A 10 32.15 -20.88 5.08
CA GLU A 10 31.72 -22.27 5.21
C GLU A 10 30.53 -22.52 4.29
N ASP A 11 30.37 -23.77 3.84
CA ASP A 11 29.22 -24.18 3.06
C ASP A 11 27.94 -24.16 3.93
N ALA A 12 26.81 -23.92 3.26
CA ALA A 12 25.49 -23.97 3.87
C ALA A 12 25.21 -25.34 4.51
N PRO A 13 24.88 -25.44 5.81
CA PRO A 13 24.56 -26.72 6.45
C PRO A 13 23.09 -27.12 6.19
N PHE A 14 22.72 -27.30 4.92
CA PHE A 14 21.40 -27.80 4.52
C PHE A 14 21.50 -29.21 3.95
N GLU A 15 21.23 -30.21 4.78
CA GLU A 15 20.77 -31.52 4.31
C GLU A 15 19.23 -31.54 4.37
N GLY A 16 18.57 -31.45 3.20
CA GLY A 16 17.15 -31.76 3.01
C GLY A 16 16.12 -31.09 3.91
N LEU A 17 15.56 -29.95 3.45
CA LEU A 17 14.12 -29.56 3.50
C LEU A 17 13.92 -28.10 3.04
N PHE A 18 15.00 -27.32 2.95
CA PHE A 18 15.05 -26.06 2.20
C PHE A 18 16.20 -26.18 1.20
N TYR A 19 15.90 -26.63 -0.01
CA TYR A 19 16.86 -26.54 -1.11
C TYR A 19 17.20 -25.06 -1.33
N PRO A 20 18.48 -24.68 -1.42
CA PRO A 20 18.89 -23.30 -1.66
C PRO A 20 18.20 -22.73 -2.91
N ILE A 21 17.71 -21.50 -2.79
CA ILE A 21 16.99 -20.82 -3.86
C ILE A 21 18.03 -20.19 -4.80
N GLY A 22 18.38 -20.94 -5.84
CA GLY A 22 19.50 -20.62 -6.71
C GLY A 22 20.54 -21.74 -6.68
N ASP A 23 21.45 -21.71 -7.65
CA ASP A 23 22.53 -22.70 -7.87
C ASP A 23 22.96 -23.37 -6.55
N TYR A 24 23.08 -24.71 -6.55
CA TYR A 24 23.15 -25.67 -5.42
C TYR A 24 24.17 -25.38 -4.29
N LYS A 25 24.83 -24.22 -4.35
CA LYS A 25 25.81 -23.65 -3.42
C LYS A 25 25.40 -22.31 -2.81
N LYS A 26 24.21 -21.75 -3.10
CA LYS A 26 23.88 -20.34 -2.78
C LYS A 26 22.55 -20.19 -2.02
N ILE A 27 22.57 -19.55 -0.85
CA ILE A 27 21.43 -19.49 0.08
C ILE A 27 20.77 -18.10 0.03
N ILE A 28 19.44 -18.03 0.00
CA ILE A 28 18.71 -16.78 0.27
C ILE A 28 17.87 -16.99 1.53
N LEU A 29 17.97 -16.09 2.51
CA LEU A 29 17.10 -16.09 3.69
C LEU A 29 16.08 -14.96 3.55
N SER A 30 14.82 -15.24 3.87
CA SER A 30 13.75 -14.25 4.02
C SER A 30 13.10 -14.46 5.39
N ASN A 31 12.63 -13.39 6.03
CA ASN A 31 11.84 -13.47 7.27
C ASN A 31 10.33 -13.30 7.01
N ASN A 32 9.90 -13.32 5.75
CA ASN A 32 8.51 -13.07 5.40
C ASN A 32 7.69 -14.37 5.30
N ASN A 33 6.95 -14.69 6.37
CA ASN A 33 6.28 -15.99 6.52
C ASN A 33 5.24 -16.29 5.42
N ASN A 34 4.45 -15.31 4.97
CA ASN A 34 3.41 -15.56 3.98
C ASN A 34 4.01 -15.90 2.60
N GLU A 35 5.05 -15.18 2.23
CA GLU A 35 5.82 -15.34 1.00
C GLU A 35 6.64 -16.65 1.05
N ILE A 36 7.17 -17.02 2.21
CA ILE A 36 7.79 -18.33 2.46
C ILE A 36 6.75 -19.45 2.25
N GLU A 37 5.53 -19.32 2.78
CA GLU A 37 4.46 -20.30 2.56
C GLU A 37 4.13 -20.44 1.07
N ARG A 38 3.99 -19.32 0.33
CA ARG A 38 3.76 -19.34 -1.12
C ARG A 38 4.91 -19.99 -1.87
N PHE A 39 6.15 -19.62 -1.54
CA PHE A 39 7.34 -20.20 -2.15
C PHE A 39 7.41 -21.72 -1.92
N ASN A 40 7.07 -22.17 -0.71
CA ASN A 40 7.00 -23.59 -0.37
C ASN A 40 5.89 -24.32 -1.14
N GLN A 41 4.74 -23.68 -1.38
CA GLN A 41 3.67 -24.25 -2.22
C GLN A 41 4.15 -24.51 -3.66
N HIS A 42 5.09 -23.71 -4.16
CA HIS A 42 5.69 -23.89 -5.49
C HIS A 42 7.00 -24.69 -5.47
N ASN A 43 7.21 -25.55 -4.45
CA ASN A 43 8.42 -26.36 -4.28
C ASN A 43 9.73 -25.56 -4.34
N GLY A 44 9.66 -24.29 -3.94
CA GLY A 44 10.77 -23.36 -4.01
C GLY A 44 11.25 -22.99 -5.42
N SER A 45 10.35 -23.00 -6.41
CA SER A 45 10.75 -22.79 -7.81
C SER A 45 10.95 -21.31 -8.20
N PRO A 46 10.08 -20.34 -7.88
CA PRO A 46 10.29 -18.95 -8.27
C PRO A 46 10.72 -18.11 -7.08
N ILE A 47 11.95 -17.58 -7.10
CA ILE A 47 12.44 -16.63 -6.07
C ILE A 47 11.54 -15.39 -5.94
N THR A 48 10.77 -15.07 -6.99
CA THR A 48 9.77 -13.99 -6.97
C THR A 48 8.67 -14.21 -5.94
N ASP A 49 8.39 -15.45 -5.55
CA ASP A 49 7.38 -15.74 -4.52
C ASP A 49 7.86 -15.39 -3.11
N LEU A 50 9.17 -15.22 -2.92
CA LEU A 50 9.72 -14.71 -1.66
C LEU A 50 9.63 -13.20 -1.55
N LEU A 51 9.45 -12.48 -2.66
CA LEU A 51 9.39 -11.02 -2.68
C LEU A 51 7.98 -10.59 -2.28
N PRO A 52 7.83 -9.45 -1.57
CA PRO A 52 6.50 -8.94 -1.27
C PRO A 52 5.74 -8.74 -2.56
N GLU A 53 4.45 -9.04 -2.53
CA GLU A 53 3.55 -8.61 -3.60
C GLU A 53 3.66 -7.10 -3.71
N GLY A 54 4.40 -6.64 -4.72
CA GLY A 54 4.39 -5.24 -5.10
C GLY A 54 2.95 -4.84 -5.38
N ILE A 55 2.66 -3.55 -5.23
CA ILE A 55 1.42 -2.98 -5.74
C ILE A 55 1.55 -3.09 -7.27
N ALA A 56 1.03 -4.16 -7.87
CA ALA A 56 1.22 -4.48 -9.28
C ALA A 56 -0.13 -4.65 -9.96
N ASP A 57 -0.42 -3.74 -10.90
CA ASP A 57 -1.18 -4.11 -12.09
C ASP A 57 -0.15 -4.62 -13.12
N PRO A 58 -0.18 -5.90 -13.52
CA PRO A 58 0.76 -6.46 -14.50
C PRO A 58 0.65 -5.82 -15.90
N THR A 59 -0.31 -4.94 -16.13
CA THR A 59 -0.46 -4.16 -17.37
C THR A 59 0.05 -2.72 -17.28
N ASP A 60 0.38 -2.23 -16.07
CA ASP A 60 0.85 -0.87 -15.86
C ASP A 60 2.39 -0.84 -15.72
N GLU A 61 3.08 -0.44 -16.79
CA GLU A 61 4.53 -0.30 -16.80
C GLU A 61 5.06 0.79 -15.85
N THR A 62 4.18 1.58 -15.22
CA THR A 62 4.52 2.80 -14.49
C THR A 62 4.55 2.68 -12.98
N ILE A 63 4.06 1.59 -12.36
CA ILE A 63 3.97 1.48 -10.89
C ILE A 63 4.32 0.06 -10.42
N CYS A 64 5.57 -0.11 -9.99
CA CYS A 64 5.94 -1.18 -9.04
C CYS A 64 6.87 -0.59 -7.99
N CYS A 65 6.35 -0.43 -6.77
CA CYS A 65 7.10 0.00 -5.60
C CYS A 65 6.94 -1.02 -4.47
N ILE A 66 7.93 -1.07 -3.59
CA ILE A 66 7.89 -1.88 -2.37
C ILE A 66 6.83 -1.28 -1.45
N PRO A 67 5.96 -2.09 -0.82
CA PRO A 67 5.00 -1.59 0.16
C PRO A 67 5.70 -0.76 1.26
N PRO A 68 5.14 0.39 1.67
CA PRO A 68 5.79 1.31 2.62
C PRO A 68 5.95 0.72 4.03
N ASP A 69 5.19 -0.31 4.36
CA ASP A 69 5.22 -1.06 5.62
C ASP A 69 5.98 -2.40 5.51
N ASP A 70 6.65 -2.66 4.38
CA ASP A 70 7.41 -3.89 4.18
C ASP A 70 8.65 -3.92 5.09
N ASN A 71 8.63 -4.84 6.05
CA ASN A 71 9.74 -5.12 6.96
C ASN A 71 10.54 -6.37 6.56
N SER A 72 10.43 -6.80 5.30
CA SER A 72 11.08 -8.01 4.81
C SER A 72 12.60 -7.84 4.83
N LEU A 73 13.30 -8.83 5.39
CA LEU A 73 14.75 -8.90 5.51
C LEU A 73 15.25 -10.02 4.62
N PHE A 74 16.15 -9.69 3.70
CA PHE A 74 16.77 -10.66 2.81
C PHE A 74 18.26 -10.78 3.07
N PHE A 75 18.77 -11.99 3.20
CA PHE A 75 20.21 -12.26 3.25
C PHE A 75 20.64 -12.85 1.93
N ILE A 76 21.50 -12.13 1.21
CA ILE A 76 21.91 -12.45 -0.15
C ILE A 76 23.43 -12.69 -0.17
N PRO A 77 23.90 -13.84 -0.70
CA PRO A 77 25.32 -14.09 -0.88
C PRO A 77 25.92 -13.07 -1.83
N LEU A 78 27.15 -12.63 -1.57
CA LEU A 78 27.85 -11.63 -2.37
C LEU A 78 27.88 -11.99 -3.86
N GLU A 79 28.08 -13.26 -4.18
CA GLU A 79 28.09 -13.80 -5.55
C GLU A 79 26.72 -13.77 -6.26
N MET A 80 25.62 -13.56 -5.53
CA MET A 80 24.27 -13.39 -6.09
C MET A 80 23.83 -11.93 -6.16
N LYS A 81 24.57 -11.01 -5.52
CA LYS A 81 24.19 -9.60 -5.41
C LYS A 81 23.73 -9.03 -6.76
N GLU A 82 24.55 -9.13 -7.80
CA GLU A 82 24.21 -8.52 -9.10
C GLU A 82 22.97 -9.16 -9.75
N THR A 83 22.84 -10.49 -9.65
CA THR A 83 21.68 -11.21 -10.22
C THR A 83 20.39 -10.85 -9.48
N PHE A 84 20.43 -10.79 -8.15
CA PHE A 84 19.29 -10.43 -7.33
C PHE A 84 18.91 -8.97 -7.52
N MET A 85 19.88 -8.06 -7.58
CA MET A 85 19.63 -6.64 -7.87
C MET A 85 18.97 -6.43 -9.25
N LYS A 86 19.42 -7.13 -10.30
CA LYS A 86 18.77 -7.07 -11.61
C LYS A 86 17.32 -7.53 -11.58
N LEU A 87 17.02 -8.57 -10.78
CA LEU A 87 15.65 -9.02 -10.55
C LEU A 87 14.83 -7.93 -9.87
N LEU A 88 15.35 -7.35 -8.78
CA LEU A 88 14.68 -6.27 -8.04
C LEU A 88 14.50 -5.00 -8.89
N GLU A 89 15.45 -4.64 -9.74
CA GLU A 89 15.33 -3.50 -10.67
C GLU A 89 14.27 -3.77 -11.75
N GLY A 90 14.16 -5.02 -12.21
CA GLY A 90 13.11 -5.42 -13.15
C GLY A 90 11.71 -5.39 -12.52
N LEU A 91 11.60 -5.75 -11.24
CA LEU A 91 10.35 -5.81 -10.51
C LEU A 91 9.94 -4.48 -9.88
N PHE A 92 10.89 -3.72 -9.33
CA PHE A 92 10.68 -2.47 -8.58
C PHE A 92 11.37 -1.31 -9.29
N LYS A 93 10.92 -1.01 -10.52
CA LYS A 93 11.59 -0.08 -11.46
C LYS A 93 11.82 1.34 -10.92
N LYS A 94 11.02 1.79 -9.95
CA LYS A 94 11.12 3.13 -9.33
C LYS A 94 11.92 3.14 -8.02
N THR A 95 12.30 1.97 -7.49
CA THR A 95 13.02 1.88 -6.23
C THR A 95 14.51 2.16 -6.46
N THR A 96 14.99 3.24 -5.87
CA THR A 96 16.43 3.49 -5.76
C THR A 96 16.97 2.76 -4.55
N TRP A 97 18.00 1.92 -4.71
CA TRP A 97 18.62 1.19 -3.61
C TRP A 97 19.89 1.90 -3.13
N LEU A 98 19.93 2.24 -1.84
CA LEU A 98 21.05 2.96 -1.23
C LEU A 98 21.77 2.10 -0.19
N PRO A 99 23.10 2.23 -0.08
CA PRO A 99 23.84 1.64 1.02
C PRO A 99 23.41 2.22 2.37
N ASP A 100 23.08 1.35 3.31
CA ASP A 100 22.78 1.71 4.68
C ASP A 100 23.92 1.28 5.60
N LYS A 101 24.41 2.20 6.43
CA LYS A 101 25.45 1.95 7.44
C LYS A 101 24.91 1.92 8.86
N THR A 102 23.63 2.28 9.04
CA THR A 102 23.00 2.42 10.35
C THR A 102 22.38 1.12 10.82
N THR A 103 21.87 0.31 9.88
CA THR A 103 21.27 -0.98 10.20
C THR A 103 22.31 -2.03 10.57
N GLN A 104 22.11 -2.61 11.75
CA GLN A 104 22.91 -3.73 12.23
C GLN A 104 22.32 -5.06 11.76
N LYS A 105 23.15 -6.10 11.69
CA LYS A 105 22.71 -7.47 11.43
C LYS A 105 21.72 -7.87 12.54
N PRO A 106 20.49 -8.27 12.20
CA PRO A 106 19.50 -8.67 13.19
C PRO A 106 19.92 -9.96 13.88
N SER A 107 19.39 -10.19 15.08
CA SER A 107 19.50 -11.44 15.82
C SER A 107 18.74 -12.58 15.14
N LYS A 108 19.05 -13.82 15.55
CA LYS A 108 18.36 -15.03 15.05
C LYS A 108 16.86 -15.02 15.34
N ASP A 109 16.49 -14.48 16.50
CA ASP A 109 15.09 -14.39 16.92
C ASP A 109 14.32 -13.39 16.06
N GLU A 110 14.95 -12.26 15.71
CA GLU A 110 14.36 -11.23 14.84
C GLU A 110 14.12 -11.70 13.40
N ILE A 111 14.92 -12.65 12.91
CA ILE A 111 14.74 -13.25 11.58
C ILE A 111 13.93 -14.55 11.61
N GLY A 112 13.44 -14.97 12.79
CA GLY A 112 12.69 -16.21 12.94
C GLY A 112 13.46 -17.45 12.51
N LEU A 113 14.78 -17.50 12.71
CA LEU A 113 15.60 -18.62 12.28
C LEU A 113 15.26 -19.88 13.11
N VAL A 114 14.48 -20.78 12.53
CA VAL A 114 14.14 -22.08 13.11
C VAL A 114 15.07 -23.15 12.53
N GLY A 115 15.98 -23.69 13.35
CA GLY A 115 16.96 -24.69 12.90
C GLY A 115 17.80 -25.28 14.04
N GLY A 116 18.63 -26.27 13.72
CA GLY A 116 19.60 -26.84 14.65
C GLY A 116 20.80 -25.94 14.92
N ASN A 117 21.74 -26.42 15.75
CA ASN A 117 22.95 -25.66 16.12
C ASN A 117 23.78 -25.26 14.89
N GLU A 118 23.78 -26.06 13.83
CA GLU A 118 24.58 -25.82 12.62
C GLU A 118 24.07 -24.62 11.81
N GLN A 119 22.76 -24.49 11.59
CA GLN A 119 22.18 -23.33 10.90
C GLN A 119 22.35 -22.04 11.72
N SER A 120 22.24 -22.17 13.04
CA SER A 120 22.53 -21.09 13.99
C SER A 120 23.99 -20.63 13.91
N GLN A 121 24.95 -21.56 13.89
CA GLN A 121 26.38 -21.25 13.77
C GLN A 121 26.71 -20.65 12.40
N PHE A 122 26.12 -21.20 11.34
CA PHE A 122 26.25 -20.64 9.99
C PHE A 122 25.78 -19.18 9.95
N TYR A 123 24.61 -18.88 10.52
CA TYR A 123 24.10 -17.51 10.58
C TYR A 123 25.05 -16.60 11.36
N ASP A 124 25.57 -17.02 12.51
CA ASP A 124 26.52 -16.22 13.30
C ASP A 124 27.78 -15.89 12.50
N ASN A 125 28.30 -16.86 11.76
CA ASN A 125 29.52 -16.76 10.96
C ASN A 125 29.36 -15.91 9.69
N LEU A 126 28.13 -15.51 9.31
CA LEU A 126 27.92 -14.64 8.15
C LEU A 126 28.57 -13.26 8.35
N GLU A 127 29.49 -12.92 7.46
CA GLU A 127 30.15 -11.61 7.42
C GLU A 127 29.33 -10.66 6.52
N THR A 128 28.65 -9.67 7.12
CA THR A 128 27.89 -8.67 6.36
C THR A 128 28.84 -7.71 5.65
N GLN A 129 28.79 -7.69 4.32
CA GLN A 129 29.62 -6.84 3.47
C GLN A 129 28.96 -5.50 3.20
N SER A 130 27.65 -5.49 2.94
CA SER A 130 26.89 -4.26 2.74
C SER A 130 25.42 -4.47 3.05
N VAL A 131 24.77 -3.46 3.62
CA VAL A 131 23.31 -3.41 3.76
C VAL A 131 22.76 -2.45 2.71
N LEU A 132 21.70 -2.85 2.02
CA LEU A 132 20.98 -2.01 1.07
C LEU A 132 19.54 -1.81 1.55
N LYS A 133 19.05 -0.58 1.44
CA LYS A 133 17.65 -0.24 1.67
C LYS A 133 17.11 0.54 0.46
N PRO A 134 15.79 0.46 0.20
CA PRO A 134 15.17 1.45 -0.65
C PRO A 134 15.47 2.85 -0.08
N ALA A 135 15.79 3.80 -0.94
CA ALA A 135 15.78 5.20 -0.57
C ALA A 135 14.39 5.48 0.00
N GLU A 136 14.32 5.86 1.27
CA GLU A 136 13.11 6.46 1.79
C GLU A 136 12.86 7.69 0.91
N ASP A 137 11.69 7.78 0.28
CA ASP A 137 11.24 9.05 -0.28
C ASP A 137 11.24 10.04 0.89
N THR A 138 12.30 10.85 1.00
CA THR A 138 12.50 11.85 2.06
C THR A 138 11.53 13.03 1.95
N VAL A 139 10.39 12.86 1.27
CA VAL A 139 9.26 13.75 1.48
C VAL A 139 8.65 13.28 2.78
N ASP A 140 8.84 14.06 3.85
CA ASP A 140 8.12 13.84 5.10
C ASP A 140 6.61 14.00 4.83
N LYS A 141 5.98 12.89 4.42
CA LYS A 141 4.54 12.80 4.14
C LYS A 141 3.72 12.99 5.41
N THR A 142 4.34 13.04 6.59
CA THR A 142 3.67 13.29 7.86
C THR A 142 3.02 14.67 7.87
N GLU A 143 3.73 15.70 7.40
CA GLU A 143 3.18 17.06 7.33
C GLU A 143 2.01 17.14 6.34
N ALA A 144 2.15 16.53 5.16
CA ALA A 144 1.08 16.48 4.16
C ALA A 144 -0.15 15.70 4.67
N LYS A 145 0.06 14.59 5.38
CA LYS A 145 -1.01 13.78 5.99
C LYS A 145 -1.73 14.55 7.08
N GLN A 146 -0.98 15.19 7.99
CA GLN A 146 -1.55 16.03 9.04
C GLN A 146 -2.29 17.23 8.45
N GLY A 147 -1.75 17.85 7.41
CA GLY A 147 -2.39 18.94 6.67
C GLY A 147 -3.70 18.54 6.02
N LEU A 148 -3.76 17.35 5.39
CA LEU A 148 -4.97 16.81 4.78
C LEU A 148 -6.05 16.49 5.82
N LEU A 149 -5.68 15.79 6.90
CA LEU A 149 -6.63 15.45 7.98
C LEU A 149 -7.15 16.71 8.67
N LYS A 150 -6.28 17.69 8.91
CA LYS A 150 -6.69 19.00 9.43
C LYS A 150 -7.66 19.69 8.49
N LEU A 151 -7.41 19.69 7.18
CA LEU A 151 -8.33 20.28 6.21
C LEU A 151 -9.70 19.59 6.22
N PHE A 152 -9.74 18.26 6.27
CA PHE A 152 -11.01 17.51 6.36
C PHE A 152 -11.76 17.86 7.64
N ASN A 153 -11.06 17.90 8.77
CA ASN A 153 -11.63 18.30 10.04
C ASN A 153 -12.09 19.76 10.02
N ASP A 154 -11.33 20.69 9.45
CA ASP A 154 -11.72 22.10 9.35
C ASP A 154 -12.98 22.28 8.49
N ILE A 155 -13.16 21.45 7.45
CA ILE A 155 -14.40 21.39 6.66
C ILE A 155 -15.55 20.87 7.51
N THR A 156 -15.38 19.73 8.18
CA THR A 156 -16.48 19.12 8.92
C THR A 156 -16.83 19.90 10.19
N HIS A 157 -15.90 20.53 10.89
CA HIS A 157 -16.18 21.27 12.14
C HIS A 157 -16.99 22.55 11.93
N GLN A 158 -17.13 23.03 10.70
CA GLN A 158 -18.02 24.13 10.38
C GLN A 158 -19.48 23.67 10.40
N ASP A 159 -20.39 24.58 10.74
CA ASP A 159 -21.83 24.35 10.58
C ASP A 159 -22.21 24.61 9.12
N ASN A 160 -21.94 23.63 8.27
CA ASN A 160 -22.04 23.74 6.81
C ASN A 160 -22.73 22.54 6.16
N GLU A 161 -23.44 21.72 6.95
CA GLU A 161 -24.12 20.49 6.51
C GLU A 161 -23.19 19.39 5.95
N ILE A 162 -21.87 19.47 6.19
CA ILE A 162 -20.90 18.44 5.83
C ILE A 162 -20.47 17.72 7.11
N ASP A 163 -20.74 16.41 7.14
CA ASP A 163 -20.57 15.59 8.33
C ASP A 163 -19.36 14.65 8.21
N ALA A 164 -18.95 14.30 6.99
CA ALA A 164 -17.68 13.62 6.75
C ALA A 164 -17.03 13.99 5.41
N VAL A 165 -15.70 13.95 5.39
CA VAL A 165 -14.89 13.99 4.18
C VAL A 165 -13.91 12.82 4.23
N LEU A 166 -13.81 12.05 3.15
CA LEU A 166 -12.90 10.92 3.09
C LEU A 166 -12.35 10.69 1.69
N VAL A 167 -11.15 10.10 1.65
CA VAL A 167 -10.53 9.58 0.42
C VAL A 167 -10.48 8.08 0.52
N SER A 168 -11.03 7.42 -0.49
CA SER A 168 -11.08 5.98 -0.60
C SER A 168 -10.35 5.52 -1.85
N THR A 169 -9.63 4.42 -1.74
CA THR A 169 -9.02 3.72 -2.88
C THR A 169 -9.60 2.31 -2.95
N TYR A 170 -9.65 1.74 -4.14
CA TYR A 170 -10.00 0.33 -4.33
C TYR A 170 -8.83 -0.41 -4.98
N ASP A 171 -8.29 -1.39 -4.25
CA ASP A 171 -7.22 -2.29 -4.71
C ASP A 171 -7.64 -3.75 -4.51
N SER A 172 -7.25 -4.65 -5.41
CA SER A 172 -7.31 -6.11 -5.19
C SER A 172 -8.60 -6.65 -4.54
N ASN A 173 -9.76 -6.18 -5.00
CA ASN A 173 -11.10 -6.52 -4.48
C ASN A 173 -11.47 -6.00 -3.08
N ARG A 174 -10.75 -5.00 -2.58
CA ARG A 174 -10.97 -4.35 -1.29
C ARG A 174 -11.01 -2.85 -1.45
N THR A 175 -12.04 -2.24 -0.89
CA THR A 175 -12.07 -0.78 -0.68
C THR A 175 -11.35 -0.47 0.61
N ARG A 176 -10.44 0.50 0.58
CA ARG A 176 -9.76 1.04 1.78
C ARG A 176 -10.06 2.53 1.90
N VAL A 177 -10.37 2.98 3.10
CA VAL A 177 -10.37 4.41 3.42
C VAL A 177 -8.94 4.81 3.76
N ALA A 178 -8.35 5.66 2.93
CA ALA A 178 -6.99 6.14 3.12
C ALA A 178 -6.93 7.28 4.15
N TYR A 179 -7.92 8.17 4.12
CA TYR A 179 -8.01 9.35 4.99
C TYR A 179 -9.47 9.69 5.26
N SER A 180 -9.80 10.09 6.47
CA SER A 180 -11.15 10.53 6.85
C SER A 180 -11.12 11.61 7.92
N SER A 181 -12.13 12.46 7.94
CA SER A 181 -12.40 13.36 9.06
C SER A 181 -12.78 12.59 10.33
N GLU A 182 -12.64 13.24 11.48
CA GLU A 182 -13.13 12.74 12.77
C GLU A 182 -14.67 12.74 12.82
N ALA A 183 -15.23 11.76 13.53
CA ALA A 183 -16.68 11.62 13.68
C ALA A 183 -17.25 12.68 14.64
N LYS A 184 -18.33 13.36 14.25
CA LYS A 184 -19.13 14.20 15.16
C LYS A 184 -20.12 13.35 15.96
N GLU A 185 -20.20 13.55 17.27
CA GLU A 185 -21.09 12.77 18.15
C GLU A 185 -22.58 12.84 17.77
N GLN A 186 -23.05 13.98 17.23
CA GLN A 186 -24.48 14.20 16.93
C GLN A 186 -24.89 13.89 15.48
N ARG A 187 -23.92 13.78 14.56
CA ARG A 187 -24.12 13.50 13.12
C ARG A 187 -23.01 12.55 12.63
N ALA A 188 -22.80 11.46 13.37
CA ALA A 188 -21.72 10.53 13.08
C ALA A 188 -22.00 9.77 11.77
N VAL A 189 -20.99 9.73 10.90
CA VAL A 189 -21.01 8.99 9.65
C VAL A 189 -20.15 7.75 9.85
N ASP A 190 -20.71 6.56 9.67
CA ASP A 190 -19.94 5.32 9.67
C ASP A 190 -19.19 5.16 8.33
N THR A 191 -17.97 5.69 8.29
CA THR A 191 -17.10 5.69 7.10
C THR A 191 -16.71 4.28 6.66
N ASP A 192 -16.66 3.32 7.58
CA ASP A 192 -16.28 1.93 7.27
C ASP A 192 -17.41 1.23 6.52
N SER A 193 -18.66 1.42 6.97
CA SER A 193 -19.84 0.94 6.25
C SER A 193 -19.95 1.54 4.84
N TYR A 194 -19.58 2.82 4.67
CA TYR A 194 -19.54 3.45 3.35
C TYR A 194 -18.45 2.87 2.44
N ALA A 195 -17.27 2.59 2.97
CA ALA A 195 -16.19 1.98 2.21
C ALA A 195 -16.61 0.64 1.59
N VAL A 196 -17.37 -0.17 2.34
CA VAL A 196 -17.90 -1.43 1.82
C VAL A 196 -18.87 -1.20 0.65
N GLN A 197 -19.73 -0.18 0.72
CA GLN A 197 -20.68 0.13 -0.37
C GLN A 197 -20.00 0.66 -1.64
N LEU A 198 -18.85 1.34 -1.51
CA LEU A 198 -18.10 1.82 -2.68
C LEU A 198 -17.57 0.68 -3.57
N LYS A 199 -17.43 -0.54 -3.04
CA LYS A 199 -17.07 -1.72 -3.84
C LYS A 199 -18.10 -1.97 -4.96
N ASP A 200 -19.39 -1.81 -4.65
CA ASP A 200 -20.45 -2.03 -5.63
C ASP A 200 -20.45 -0.93 -6.69
N LEU A 201 -20.12 0.31 -6.31
CA LEU A 201 -19.91 1.42 -7.23
C LEU A 201 -18.73 1.12 -8.19
N VAL A 202 -17.62 0.61 -7.68
CA VAL A 202 -16.48 0.18 -8.50
C VAL A 202 -16.87 -0.95 -9.46
N SER A 203 -17.61 -1.95 -8.99
CA SER A 203 -18.09 -3.04 -9.86
C SER A 203 -18.99 -2.52 -10.98
N LEU A 204 -19.89 -1.59 -10.67
CA LEU A 204 -20.77 -0.95 -11.65
C LEU A 204 -19.96 -0.13 -12.67
N LEU A 205 -18.97 0.63 -12.21
CA LEU A 205 -18.09 1.44 -13.05
C LEU A 205 -17.25 0.57 -13.99
N SER A 206 -16.65 -0.49 -13.48
CA SER A 206 -15.85 -1.45 -14.25
C SER A 206 -16.68 -2.09 -15.38
N LYS A 207 -17.91 -2.55 -15.06
CA LYS A 207 -18.84 -3.08 -16.08
C LYS A 207 -19.28 -2.03 -17.09
N THR A 208 -19.53 -0.80 -16.64
CA THR A 208 -19.94 0.31 -17.52
C THR A 208 -18.83 0.63 -18.52
N LYS A 209 -17.58 0.72 -18.07
CA LYS A 209 -16.40 0.91 -18.92
C LYS A 209 -16.20 -0.24 -19.91
N GLN A 210 -16.48 -1.48 -19.51
CA GLN A 210 -16.42 -2.65 -20.40
C GLN A 210 -17.47 -2.59 -21.53
N VAL A 211 -18.69 -2.16 -21.23
CA VAL A 211 -19.80 -2.12 -22.19
C VAL A 211 -19.74 -0.87 -23.06
N ASN A 212 -19.33 0.27 -22.51
CA ASN A 212 -19.26 1.57 -23.20
C ASN A 212 -17.90 2.26 -22.94
N PRO A 213 -16.82 1.80 -23.58
CA PRO A 213 -15.48 2.34 -23.33
C PRO A 213 -15.36 3.83 -23.69
N GLU A 214 -16.21 4.33 -24.59
CA GLU A 214 -16.19 5.73 -25.04
C GLU A 214 -16.84 6.72 -24.07
N ILE A 215 -17.68 6.25 -23.14
CA ILE A 215 -18.36 7.12 -22.16
C ILE A 215 -17.42 7.48 -20.99
N GLY A 216 -16.39 6.66 -20.75
CA GLY A 216 -15.47 6.85 -19.64
C GLY A 216 -16.12 6.61 -18.26
N LEU A 217 -15.42 7.02 -17.21
CA LEU A 217 -15.93 7.04 -15.83
C LEU A 217 -16.53 8.42 -15.53
N PHE A 218 -17.44 8.51 -14.56
CA PHE A 218 -17.98 9.81 -14.15
C PHE A 218 -16.89 10.66 -13.48
N ASP A 219 -16.88 11.96 -13.72
CA ASP A 219 -16.01 12.87 -12.96
C ASP A 219 -16.49 12.99 -11.50
N HIS A 220 -17.81 13.03 -11.32
CA HIS A 220 -18.47 13.02 -10.02
C HIS A 220 -19.92 12.53 -10.13
N VAL A 221 -20.44 11.99 -9.02
CA VAL A 221 -21.81 11.51 -8.88
C VAL A 221 -22.34 11.87 -7.48
N MET A 222 -23.64 12.12 -7.38
CA MET A 222 -24.32 12.34 -6.11
C MET A 222 -25.41 11.31 -5.88
N PHE A 223 -25.44 10.75 -4.67
CA PHE A 223 -26.49 9.86 -4.19
C PHE A 223 -27.24 10.55 -3.08
N GLN A 224 -28.56 10.64 -3.22
CA GLN A 224 -29.45 11.22 -2.22
C GLN A 224 -30.37 10.13 -1.66
N TYR A 225 -30.30 9.94 -0.35
CA TYR A 225 -31.10 9.00 0.40
C TYR A 225 -32.25 9.74 1.06
N GLN A 226 -33.47 9.24 0.85
CA GLN A 226 -34.65 9.81 1.50
C GLN A 226 -34.64 9.50 3.00
N PRO A 227 -35.18 10.39 3.83
CA PRO A 227 -35.45 10.08 5.24
C PRO A 227 -36.40 8.88 5.34
N GLU A 228 -36.03 7.88 6.15
CA GLU A 228 -36.88 6.71 6.41
C GLU A 228 -36.77 6.31 7.88
N GLY A 229 -37.92 6.16 8.55
CA GLY A 229 -37.98 5.83 9.97
C GLY A 229 -37.32 6.89 10.86
N SER A 230 -36.28 6.49 11.59
CA SER A 230 -35.48 7.39 12.45
C SER A 230 -34.25 7.99 11.75
N SER A 231 -34.03 7.69 10.46
CA SER A 231 -32.95 8.27 9.67
C SER A 231 -33.37 9.62 9.09
N ALA A 232 -32.51 10.63 9.22
CA ALA A 232 -32.70 11.95 8.60
C ALA A 232 -32.44 11.96 7.08
N GLY A 233 -32.18 10.79 6.48
CA GLY A 233 -31.71 10.67 5.11
C GLY A 233 -30.22 10.96 5.03
N GLY A 234 -29.74 11.34 3.85
CA GLY A 234 -28.35 11.74 3.67
C GLY A 234 -27.97 11.93 2.23
N ILE A 235 -26.82 12.56 2.01
CA ILE A 235 -26.29 12.82 0.67
C ILE A 235 -24.82 12.44 0.63
N ILE A 236 -24.44 11.73 -0.41
CA ILE A 236 -23.05 11.38 -0.70
C ILE A 236 -22.69 12.01 -2.03
N HIS A 237 -21.63 12.81 -2.02
CA HIS A 237 -21.01 13.33 -3.23
C HIS A 237 -19.68 12.62 -3.45
N VAL A 238 -19.59 11.80 -4.50
CA VAL A 238 -18.39 11.06 -4.88
C VAL A 238 -17.72 11.74 -6.07
N THR A 239 -16.43 12.03 -5.95
CA THR A 239 -15.59 12.58 -7.04
C THR A 239 -14.55 11.56 -7.40
N HIS A 240 -14.45 11.21 -8.68
CA HIS A 240 -13.42 10.31 -9.17
C HIS A 240 -12.10 11.07 -9.37
N LEU A 241 -10.99 10.51 -8.87
CA LEU A 241 -9.65 11.07 -8.96
C LEU A 241 -8.70 10.07 -9.64
N PRO A 242 -8.86 9.82 -10.96
CA PRO A 242 -8.13 8.78 -11.68
C PRO A 242 -6.61 8.96 -11.66
N GLN A 243 -6.12 10.20 -11.49
CA GLN A 243 -4.70 10.50 -11.43
C GLN A 243 -3.99 9.91 -10.20
N TYR A 244 -4.74 9.47 -9.18
CA TYR A 244 -4.21 8.82 -7.97
C TYR A 244 -4.57 7.33 -7.90
N GLY A 245 -5.00 6.73 -9.02
CA GLY A 245 -5.43 5.33 -9.12
C GLY A 245 -6.77 5.18 -9.84
N GLU A 246 -6.95 4.06 -10.56
CA GLU A 246 -8.14 3.82 -11.41
C GLU A 246 -9.46 4.00 -10.64
N TYR A 247 -9.49 3.63 -9.36
CA TYR A 247 -10.66 3.72 -8.49
C TYR A 247 -10.34 4.47 -7.19
N THR A 248 -9.76 5.66 -7.33
CA THR A 248 -9.58 6.59 -6.21
C THR A 248 -10.71 7.60 -6.18
N PHE A 249 -11.35 7.77 -5.02
CA PHE A 249 -12.51 8.63 -4.84
C PHE A 249 -12.34 9.60 -3.67
N LEU A 250 -12.71 10.85 -3.90
CA LEU A 250 -12.92 11.85 -2.84
C LEU A 250 -14.41 11.98 -2.57
N ILE A 251 -14.80 11.82 -1.32
CA ILE A 251 -16.18 11.67 -0.91
C ILE A 251 -16.50 12.70 0.17
N PHE A 252 -17.57 13.46 -0.08
CA PHE A 252 -18.18 14.34 0.92
C PHE A 252 -19.54 13.76 1.30
N VAL A 253 -19.85 13.75 2.59
CA VAL A 253 -21.08 13.18 3.13
C VAL A 253 -21.82 14.21 3.97
N SER A 254 -23.13 14.28 3.77
CA SER A 254 -24.08 14.95 4.64
C SER A 254 -25.02 13.90 5.23
N ALA A 255 -25.21 13.92 6.54
CA ALA A 255 -26.17 13.07 7.25
C ALA A 255 -27.60 13.65 7.18
N THR A 256 -27.81 14.69 6.37
CA THR A 256 -29.11 15.35 6.16
C THR A 256 -29.41 15.46 4.66
N SER A 257 -30.67 15.70 4.32
CA SER A 257 -31.08 15.99 2.94
C SER A 257 -30.75 17.41 2.48
N ASP A 258 -30.32 18.28 3.38
CA ASP A 258 -30.24 19.72 3.14
C ASP A 258 -28.83 20.15 2.67
N GLY A 259 -27.84 19.27 2.81
CA GLY A 259 -26.44 19.54 2.45
C GLY A 259 -26.11 19.57 0.96
N ILE A 260 -27.08 19.39 0.04
CA ILE A 260 -26.79 19.15 -1.38
C ILE A 260 -25.93 20.25 -2.02
N GLU A 261 -26.30 21.51 -1.83
CA GLU A 261 -25.59 22.67 -2.39
C GLU A 261 -24.24 22.88 -1.68
N MET A 262 -24.18 22.56 -0.40
CA MET A 262 -22.99 22.72 0.43
C MET A 262 -21.90 21.73 0.06
N LEU A 263 -22.27 20.48 -0.20
CA LEU A 263 -21.34 19.44 -0.66
C LEU A 263 -20.64 19.85 -1.95
N GLU A 264 -21.40 20.33 -2.94
CA GLU A 264 -20.81 20.76 -4.22
C GLU A 264 -19.92 22.01 -4.06
N LEU A 265 -20.38 22.99 -3.26
CA LEU A 265 -19.65 24.22 -2.99
C LEU A 265 -18.31 23.95 -2.31
N TYR A 266 -18.30 23.15 -1.24
CA TYR A 266 -17.09 22.86 -0.49
C TYR A 266 -16.15 21.94 -1.25
N ARG A 267 -16.68 20.97 -2.02
CA ARG A 267 -15.85 20.22 -2.96
C ARG A 267 -15.13 21.17 -3.91
N LYS A 268 -15.86 22.04 -4.62
CA LYS A 268 -15.26 22.99 -5.58
C LYS A 268 -14.22 23.91 -4.93
N ARG A 269 -14.47 24.39 -3.71
CA ARG A 269 -13.54 25.28 -2.99
C ARG A 269 -12.27 24.59 -2.53
N ASN A 270 -12.35 23.31 -2.15
CA ASN A 270 -11.25 22.61 -1.49
C ASN A 270 -10.53 21.61 -2.40
N ILE A 271 -11.09 21.25 -3.56
CA ILE A 271 -10.56 20.17 -4.43
C ILE A 271 -9.09 20.37 -4.80
N GLU A 272 -8.68 21.59 -5.16
CA GLU A 272 -7.29 21.85 -5.56
C GLU A 272 -6.32 21.74 -4.39
N LYS A 273 -6.69 22.26 -3.21
CA LYS A 273 -5.88 22.11 -2.00
C LYS A 273 -5.82 20.66 -1.50
N ILE A 274 -6.90 19.91 -1.66
CA ILE A 274 -6.93 18.47 -1.38
C ILE A 274 -5.98 17.74 -2.33
N LYS A 275 -6.03 18.07 -3.63
CA LYS A 275 -5.09 17.52 -4.62
C LYS A 275 -3.64 17.87 -4.29
N GLU A 276 -3.31 19.08 -3.87
CA GLU A 276 -1.94 19.44 -3.45
C GLU A 276 -1.40 18.49 -2.36
N PHE A 277 -2.22 18.16 -1.36
CA PHE A 277 -1.84 17.18 -0.35
C PHE A 277 -1.78 15.76 -0.91
N LEU A 278 -2.75 15.36 -1.73
CA LEU A 278 -2.76 14.05 -2.36
C LEU A 278 -1.59 13.87 -3.34
N ASP A 279 -1.11 14.91 -4.00
CA ASP A 279 0.06 14.90 -4.87
C ASP A 279 1.33 14.58 -4.06
N LEU A 280 1.43 15.09 -2.83
CA LEU A 280 2.54 14.79 -1.93
C LEU A 280 2.41 13.39 -1.30
N LEU A 281 1.18 12.93 -1.06
CA LEU A 281 0.91 11.66 -0.37
C LEU A 281 0.94 10.46 -1.31
N ILE A 282 0.27 10.59 -2.45
CA ILE A 282 -0.03 9.55 -3.43
C ILE A 282 0.52 9.91 -4.82
N GLY A 283 0.62 11.21 -5.14
CA GLY A 283 1.17 11.68 -6.39
C GLY A 283 2.63 11.26 -6.59
N SER A 284 2.93 10.92 -7.84
CA SER A 284 4.26 10.58 -8.35
C SER A 284 4.78 11.74 -9.18
#